data_AF-M0E6G5-F1
#
_entry.id   AF-M0E6G5-F1
#
_cell.length_a   1.000
_cell.length_b   1.000
_cell.length_c   1.000
_cell.angle_alpha   90.00
_cell.angle_beta   90.00
_cell.angle_gamma   90.00
#
_symmetry.space_group_name_H-M   'P 1'
#
loop_
_entity.id
_entity.type
_entity.pdbx_description
1 polymer ?
#
loop_
_entity_poly.entity_id
_entity_poly.type
_entity_poly.pdbx_seq_one_letter_code
_entity_poly.pdbx_strand_id
1 'polypeptide(L)'
;MEVEEALSPEAVREVVRKIQRYLWEEDTSDAQDRINSKISDQFWKTVTRTDESSGDDVPYESLANGVADLIGYIESEDDDDLPWWLHDFEWSFESTGDGEFSTSDGDLERLESFDPNTTRVKISEYSSGSDREDLDGLIDGIVSVRDELVKHTDIDDPSDLITGEEKERFPDSIFSIMESDPDDDDPSRIETTGEFNGWLKELVRLCPPFNRTTTALIWYNVGLPVYAVEDLGVDVDVLTDVGLSDEDDDEHVYSSTYRNAFADIMRFRGVFDREVAVETEDTEMGAGLELAYIDAWASATNQLDDEKQETIRMCSSDRASNLDDNERSRRAPHCLELPVRYDYDEGYYLTFDTQCRGFHRRLSKYNDSQHDRSKNIVSALGSRYNLLATTIDG
;
A
#
# COMPACT_ATOMS: atom_id res chain seq x y z
N MET A 1 -5.56 -21.13 -9.76
CA MET A 1 -4.34 -20.61 -10.40
C MET A 1 -3.29 -21.69 -10.19
N GLU A 2 -2.61 -22.16 -11.23
CA GLU A 2 -1.52 -23.13 -11.04
C GLU A 2 -0.30 -22.36 -10.53
N VAL A 3 0.21 -22.74 -9.36
CA VAL A 3 1.32 -22.05 -8.67
C VAL A 3 2.59 -22.12 -9.49
N GLU A 4 2.80 -23.23 -10.19
CA GLU A 4 3.93 -23.49 -11.07
C GLU A 4 3.94 -22.53 -12.27
N GLU A 5 2.77 -22.14 -12.79
CA GLU A 5 2.68 -21.13 -13.85
C GLU A 5 3.01 -19.74 -13.30
N ALA A 6 2.39 -19.39 -12.16
CA ALA A 6 2.50 -18.05 -11.56
C ALA A 6 3.90 -17.75 -10.99
N LEU A 7 4.60 -18.77 -10.51
CA LEU A 7 5.94 -18.70 -9.94
C LEU A 7 7.01 -19.31 -10.88
N SER A 8 6.68 -19.57 -12.15
CA SER A 8 7.67 -20.02 -13.12
C SER A 8 8.83 -19.01 -13.25
N PRO A 9 10.07 -19.45 -13.56
CA PRO A 9 11.20 -18.55 -13.74
C PRO A 9 10.94 -17.42 -14.73
N GLU A 10 10.18 -17.68 -15.79
CA GLU A 10 9.80 -16.68 -16.79
C GLU A 10 8.83 -15.63 -16.21
N ALA A 11 7.84 -16.07 -15.42
CA ALA A 11 6.89 -15.17 -14.77
C ALA A 11 7.58 -14.30 -13.72
N VAL A 12 8.48 -14.88 -12.92
CA VAL A 12 9.28 -14.15 -11.93
C VAL A 12 10.17 -13.12 -12.63
N ARG A 13 10.92 -13.53 -13.67
CA ARG A 13 11.78 -12.62 -14.43
C ARG A 13 10.99 -11.47 -15.06
N GLU A 14 9.78 -11.73 -15.54
CA GLU A 14 8.89 -10.71 -16.09
C GLU A 14 8.39 -9.73 -15.01
N VAL A 15 8.10 -10.19 -13.80
CA VAL A 15 7.74 -9.30 -12.68
C VAL A 15 8.93 -8.44 -12.26
N VAL A 16 10.11 -9.04 -12.09
CA VAL A 16 11.33 -8.29 -11.76
C VAL A 16 11.63 -7.26 -12.85
N ARG A 17 11.54 -7.63 -14.13
CA ARG A 17 11.71 -6.72 -15.28
C ARG A 17 10.71 -5.56 -15.22
N LYS A 18 9.43 -5.83 -14.93
CA LYS A 18 8.40 -4.80 -14.82
C LYS A 18 8.67 -3.86 -13.65
N ILE A 19 8.97 -4.39 -12.47
CA ILE A 19 9.31 -3.55 -11.32
C ILE A 19 10.50 -2.67 -11.67
N GLN A 20 11.57 -3.25 -12.22
CA GLN A 20 12.75 -2.49 -12.63
C GLN A 20 12.40 -1.43 -13.68
N ARG A 21 11.52 -1.73 -14.64
CA ARG A 21 11.08 -0.76 -15.65
C ARG A 21 10.44 0.50 -15.02
N TYR A 22 9.62 0.35 -13.98
CA TYR A 22 8.91 1.48 -13.35
C TYR A 22 9.70 2.15 -12.20
N LEU A 23 10.44 1.38 -11.42
CA LEU A 23 11.16 1.80 -10.22
C LEU A 23 12.69 1.68 -10.38
N TRP A 24 13.20 1.83 -11.59
CA TRP A 24 14.65 1.79 -11.81
C TRP A 24 15.38 2.86 -10.99
N GLU A 25 16.59 2.49 -10.57
CA GLU A 25 17.51 3.32 -9.79
C GLU A 25 18.61 3.90 -10.71
N GLU A 26 18.96 5.17 -10.53
CA GLU A 26 20.08 5.83 -11.22
C GLU A 26 21.32 5.80 -10.34
N ASP A 27 22.29 4.95 -10.69
CA ASP A 27 23.71 4.96 -10.27
C ASP A 27 24.04 4.97 -8.76
N THR A 28 23.09 5.20 -7.83
CA THR A 28 23.19 5.04 -6.36
C THR A 28 22.00 5.62 -5.56
N SER A 29 21.05 6.36 -6.17
CA SER A 29 19.87 6.89 -5.43
C SER A 29 18.71 5.90 -5.43
N ASP A 30 18.09 5.71 -4.27
CA ASP A 30 16.88 4.89 -4.14
C ASP A 30 15.76 5.41 -5.06
N ALA A 31 14.95 4.50 -5.59
CA ALA A 31 13.82 4.84 -6.44
C ALA A 31 12.85 5.79 -5.73
N GLN A 32 12.69 5.60 -4.40
CA GLN A 32 11.90 6.44 -3.52
C GLN A 32 12.40 7.89 -3.51
N ASP A 33 13.68 8.13 -3.17
CA ASP A 33 14.29 9.47 -3.13
C ASP A 33 14.11 10.23 -4.45
N ARG A 34 14.32 9.52 -5.58
CA ARG A 34 14.16 10.09 -6.92
C ARG A 34 12.72 10.49 -7.20
N ILE A 35 11.76 9.65 -6.83
CA ILE A 35 10.32 9.90 -7.03
C ILE A 35 9.88 11.07 -6.14
N ASN A 36 10.24 11.06 -4.87
CA ASN A 36 9.86 12.09 -3.90
C ASN A 36 10.44 13.45 -4.26
N SER A 37 11.72 13.50 -4.64
CA SER A 37 12.34 14.73 -5.13
C SER A 37 11.61 15.30 -6.36
N LYS A 38 11.18 14.43 -7.29
CA LYS A 38 10.45 14.86 -8.49
C LYS A 38 9.02 15.30 -8.16
N ILE A 39 8.36 14.67 -7.20
CA ILE A 39 7.05 15.09 -6.67
C ILE A 39 7.15 16.49 -6.06
N SER A 40 8.09 16.72 -5.14
CA SER A 40 8.31 18.03 -4.51
C SER A 40 8.62 19.13 -5.53
N ASP A 41 9.55 18.87 -6.47
CA ASP A 41 9.90 19.85 -7.51
C ASP A 41 8.71 20.17 -8.44
N GLN A 42 7.93 19.17 -8.85
CA GLN A 42 6.75 19.40 -9.70
C GLN A 42 5.63 20.11 -8.96
N PHE A 43 5.40 19.77 -7.70
CA PHE A 43 4.43 20.46 -6.87
C PHE A 43 4.82 21.92 -6.71
N TRP A 44 6.08 22.20 -6.38
CA TRP A 44 6.60 23.56 -6.23
C TRP A 44 6.48 24.38 -7.52
N LYS A 45 6.84 23.81 -8.66
CA LYS A 45 6.66 24.45 -9.98
C LYS A 45 5.19 24.75 -10.28
N THR A 46 4.30 23.85 -9.87
CA THR A 46 2.85 24.01 -10.07
C THR A 46 2.32 25.17 -9.23
N VAL A 47 2.64 25.22 -7.93
CA VAL A 47 2.14 26.27 -7.02
C VAL A 47 2.78 27.63 -7.25
N THR A 48 4.00 27.70 -7.81
CA THR A 48 4.67 28.97 -8.13
C THR A 48 4.46 29.43 -9.57
N ARG A 49 4.00 28.56 -10.47
CA ARG A 49 3.95 28.79 -11.93
C ARG A 49 5.31 29.19 -12.52
N THR A 50 6.42 28.74 -11.91
CA THR A 50 7.78 29.01 -12.39
C THR A 50 8.45 27.72 -12.84
N ASP A 51 9.19 27.78 -13.95
CA ASP A 51 10.01 26.65 -14.42
C ASP A 51 11.36 26.54 -13.67
N GLU A 52 11.72 27.57 -12.88
CA GLU A 52 12.98 27.67 -12.15
C GLU A 52 12.75 27.41 -10.66
N SER A 53 13.26 26.30 -10.12
CA SER A 53 13.34 26.02 -8.67
C SER A 53 14.41 26.86 -7.96
N SER A 54 14.75 28.05 -8.48
CA SER A 54 16.00 28.77 -8.16
C SER A 54 15.95 29.67 -6.92
N GLY A 55 15.07 29.40 -5.97
CA GLY A 55 15.04 30.08 -4.67
C GLY A 55 14.45 29.18 -3.60
N ASP A 56 15.02 29.23 -2.39
CA ASP A 56 14.54 28.46 -1.23
C ASP A 56 13.14 28.92 -0.79
N ASP A 57 12.69 30.10 -1.25
CA ASP A 57 11.43 30.71 -0.89
C ASP A 57 10.88 31.71 -1.94
N VAL A 58 9.55 31.90 -1.92
CA VAL A 58 8.83 32.91 -2.73
C VAL A 58 7.94 33.79 -1.85
N PRO A 59 7.67 35.05 -2.23
CA PRO A 59 6.61 35.82 -1.59
C PRO A 59 5.26 35.09 -1.70
N TYR A 60 4.44 35.11 -0.66
CA TYR A 60 3.12 34.47 -0.64
C TYR A 60 2.24 34.92 -1.82
N GLU A 61 2.25 36.22 -2.15
CA GLU A 61 1.54 36.79 -3.30
C GLU A 61 1.98 36.27 -4.67
N SER A 62 3.13 35.57 -4.75
CA SER A 62 3.63 34.94 -5.97
C SER A 62 3.13 33.51 -6.17
N LEU A 63 2.40 32.95 -5.20
CA LEU A 63 1.72 31.66 -5.39
C LEU A 63 0.63 31.80 -6.45
N ALA A 64 0.33 30.69 -7.12
CA ALA A 64 -0.74 30.62 -8.09
C ALA A 64 -2.09 31.04 -7.47
N ASN A 65 -2.89 31.77 -8.25
CA ASN A 65 -4.26 32.11 -7.87
C ASN A 65 -5.03 30.84 -7.46
N GLY A 66 -5.77 30.90 -6.36
CA GLY A 66 -6.41 29.74 -5.72
C GLY A 66 -5.57 29.13 -4.60
N VAL A 67 -4.26 28.96 -4.77
CA VAL A 67 -3.39 28.41 -3.71
C VAL A 67 -3.23 29.44 -2.58
N ALA A 68 -2.96 30.70 -2.94
CA ALA A 68 -2.86 31.81 -2.00
C ALA A 68 -4.17 32.13 -1.28
N ASP A 69 -5.32 31.78 -1.86
CA ASP A 69 -6.62 32.04 -1.23
C ASP A 69 -6.98 30.92 -0.25
N LEU A 70 -6.50 29.68 -0.48
CA LEU A 70 -6.78 28.52 0.37
C LEU A 70 -5.93 28.46 1.64
N ILE A 71 -4.69 28.96 1.61
CA ILE A 71 -3.77 28.92 2.77
C ILE A 71 -4.19 29.92 3.88
N GLY A 72 -5.10 30.87 3.61
CA GLY A 72 -5.46 31.96 4.54
C GLY A 72 -6.90 31.98 5.06
N TYR A 73 -7.78 31.06 4.66
CA TYR A 73 -9.24 31.08 4.94
C TYR A 73 -9.78 29.79 5.58
N ILE A 74 -8.94 29.06 6.31
CA ILE A 74 -9.35 27.82 6.98
C ILE A 74 -10.14 28.20 8.26
N GLU A 75 -11.38 28.68 8.13
CA GLU A 75 -12.30 28.91 9.25
C GLU A 75 -13.01 27.60 9.71
N SER A 76 -12.58 26.41 9.25
CA SER A 76 -13.20 25.14 9.61
C SER A 76 -12.48 24.47 10.79
N GLU A 77 -13.24 24.16 11.85
CA GLU A 77 -12.76 23.39 13.02
C GLU A 77 -12.49 21.89 12.70
N ASP A 78 -12.82 21.45 11.48
CA ASP A 78 -12.66 20.06 11.02
C ASP A 78 -11.51 19.98 9.99
N ASP A 79 -10.47 19.20 10.31
CA ASP A 79 -9.29 18.95 9.46
C ASP A 79 -9.65 18.24 8.13
N ASP A 80 -10.83 17.60 8.06
CA ASP A 80 -11.27 16.80 6.90
C ASP A 80 -11.67 17.64 5.66
N ASP A 81 -11.84 18.96 5.81
CA ASP A 81 -12.23 19.89 4.73
C ASP A 81 -11.01 20.57 4.05
N LEU A 82 -9.80 20.27 4.52
CA LEU A 82 -8.57 20.86 3.98
C LEU A 82 -8.15 20.20 2.67
N PRO A 83 -7.57 20.97 1.71
CA PRO A 83 -7.00 20.39 0.52
C PRO A 83 -5.90 19.37 0.84
N TRP A 84 -5.94 18.20 0.19
CA TRP A 84 -4.99 17.10 0.39
C TRP A 84 -3.51 17.53 0.40
N TRP A 85 -3.15 18.53 -0.42
CA TRP A 85 -1.76 19.01 -0.54
C TRP A 85 -1.27 19.82 0.67
N LEU A 86 -2.15 20.24 1.58
CA LEU A 86 -1.73 20.79 2.88
C LEU A 86 -1.33 19.70 3.87
N HIS A 87 -1.84 18.48 3.68
CA HIS A 87 -1.52 17.32 4.51
C HIS A 87 -0.34 16.51 3.95
N ASP A 88 -0.28 16.34 2.63
CA ASP A 88 0.70 15.47 1.97
C ASP A 88 2.07 16.16 1.78
N PHE A 89 2.16 17.47 2.05
CA PHE A 89 3.40 18.22 1.95
C PHE A 89 3.70 18.97 3.26
N GLU A 90 4.97 18.98 3.63
CA GLU A 90 5.47 19.85 4.68
C GLU A 90 5.63 21.28 4.14
N TRP A 91 4.94 22.22 4.77
CA TRP A 91 5.02 23.63 4.42
C TRP A 91 5.77 24.40 5.49
N SER A 92 6.76 25.18 5.09
CA SER A 92 7.42 26.16 5.96
C SER A 92 7.16 27.58 5.47
N PHE A 93 6.89 28.46 6.42
CA PHE A 93 6.55 29.85 6.17
C PHE A 93 7.38 30.75 7.08
N GLU A 94 7.82 31.87 6.54
CA GLU A 94 8.57 32.90 7.27
C GLU A 94 7.81 34.23 7.22
N SER A 95 7.39 34.72 8.39
CA SER A 95 6.69 36.01 8.53
C SER A 95 7.52 37.02 9.33
N THR A 96 7.37 38.30 8.97
CA THR A 96 8.09 39.40 9.61
C THR A 96 7.59 39.63 11.04
N GLY A 97 8.29 39.07 12.03
CA GLY A 97 8.03 39.32 13.47
C GLY A 97 7.75 38.05 14.29
N ASP A 98 7.30 36.97 13.63
CA ASP A 98 6.89 35.72 14.29
C ASP A 98 7.85 34.54 14.05
N GLY A 99 8.87 34.74 13.20
CA GLY A 99 9.86 33.71 12.87
C GLY A 99 9.39 32.73 11.81
N GLU A 100 10.13 31.63 11.68
CA GLU A 100 9.77 30.50 10.83
C GLU A 100 8.86 29.53 11.58
N PHE A 101 7.87 28.96 10.90
CA PHE A 101 7.03 27.88 11.42
C PHE A 101 6.75 26.85 10.32
N SER A 102 6.46 25.62 10.72
CA SER A 102 6.16 24.48 9.84
C SER A 102 4.75 23.93 10.11
N THR A 103 4.05 23.45 9.09
CA THR A 103 2.74 22.80 9.24
C THR A 103 2.84 21.44 9.94
N SER A 104 4.01 20.80 9.92
CA SER A 104 4.28 19.56 10.67
C SER A 104 4.09 19.68 12.19
N ASP A 105 4.10 20.90 12.72
CA ASP A 105 3.95 21.17 14.16
C ASP A 105 2.48 21.29 14.62
N GLY A 106 1.51 21.08 13.72
CA GLY A 106 0.07 21.23 14.02
C GLY A 106 -0.37 22.69 14.15
N ASP A 107 0.43 23.61 13.62
CA ASP A 107 0.31 25.06 13.78
C ASP A 107 -0.47 25.71 12.61
N LEU A 108 -1.33 24.95 11.91
CA LEU A 108 -2.14 25.47 10.79
C LEU A 108 -3.03 26.66 11.21
N GLU A 109 -3.54 26.68 12.45
CA GLU A 109 -4.29 27.81 13.02
C GLU A 109 -3.51 29.14 13.00
N ARG A 110 -2.17 29.08 13.02
CA ARG A 110 -1.35 30.30 12.94
C ARG A 110 -1.43 30.95 11.56
N LEU A 111 -1.83 30.19 10.52
CA LEU A 111 -1.97 30.69 9.15
C LEU A 111 -2.97 31.85 9.04
N GLU A 112 -4.04 31.82 9.83
CA GLU A 112 -5.06 32.87 9.89
C GLU A 112 -4.51 34.24 10.31
N SER A 113 -3.39 34.26 11.04
CA SER A 113 -2.84 35.48 11.65
C SER A 113 -1.75 36.16 10.81
N PHE A 114 -1.35 35.58 9.67
CA PHE A 114 -0.28 36.14 8.86
C PHE A 114 -0.71 37.33 8.03
N ASP A 115 0.24 38.23 7.77
CA ASP A 115 0.13 39.26 6.74
C ASP A 115 0.68 38.68 5.41
N PRO A 116 -0.19 38.41 4.41
CA PRO A 116 0.24 37.87 3.12
C PRO A 116 1.29 38.73 2.41
N ASN A 117 1.33 40.05 2.68
CA ASN A 117 2.26 40.97 2.04
C ASN A 117 3.70 40.87 2.57
N THR A 118 3.89 40.21 3.71
CA THR A 118 5.21 40.10 4.37
C THR A 118 5.65 38.66 4.60
N THR A 119 4.83 37.70 4.19
CA THR A 119 5.05 36.28 4.37
C THR A 119 5.76 35.70 3.16
N ARG A 120 6.77 34.86 3.42
CA ARG A 120 7.49 34.07 2.44
C ARG A 120 7.18 32.60 2.67
N VAL A 121 7.01 31.87 1.59
CA VAL A 121 6.71 30.44 1.59
C VAL A 121 7.96 29.73 1.11
N LYS A 122 8.46 28.78 1.90
CA LYS A 122 9.60 27.94 1.52
C LYS A 122 9.14 26.77 0.68
N ILE A 123 10.11 26.16 -0.04
CA ILE A 123 9.87 24.94 -0.83
C ILE A 123 9.20 23.89 0.07
N SER A 124 8.06 23.39 -0.38
CA SER A 124 7.39 22.29 0.28
C SER A 124 8.07 20.98 -0.08
N GLU A 125 8.38 20.16 0.91
CA GLU A 125 8.89 18.81 0.70
C GLU A 125 7.71 17.83 0.82
N TYR A 126 7.63 16.88 -0.10
CA TYR A 126 6.70 15.77 0.05
C TYR A 126 7.06 15.03 1.33
N SER A 127 6.18 15.11 2.31
CA SER A 127 6.30 14.36 3.54
C SER A 127 5.43 13.13 3.39
N SER A 128 6.08 11.98 3.19
CA SER A 128 5.44 10.71 3.55
C SER A 128 4.90 10.87 4.97
N GLY A 129 3.59 10.75 5.14
CA GLY A 129 3.02 10.77 6.48
C GLY A 129 3.73 9.72 7.35
N SER A 130 3.74 9.88 8.67
CA SER A 130 4.29 8.83 9.54
C SER A 130 3.54 7.49 9.42
N ASP A 131 2.39 7.51 8.75
CA ASP A 131 1.53 6.37 8.50
C ASP A 131 1.84 5.78 7.11
N ARG A 132 2.33 4.52 7.11
CA ARG A 132 2.71 3.72 5.93
C ARG A 132 1.54 3.33 5.00
N GLU A 133 0.56 4.20 4.83
CA GLU A 133 -0.57 4.02 3.90
C GLU A 133 -0.34 4.77 2.57
N ASP A 134 0.85 5.35 2.40
CA ASP A 134 1.24 6.27 1.35
C ASP A 134 2.07 5.63 0.22
N LEU A 135 2.50 6.48 -0.73
CA LEU A 135 3.26 6.07 -1.91
C LEU A 135 4.63 5.46 -1.56
N ASP A 136 5.25 5.93 -0.48
CA ASP A 136 6.57 5.46 -0.03
C ASP A 136 6.47 4.03 0.46
N GLY A 137 5.50 3.71 1.33
CA GLY A 137 5.25 2.34 1.77
C GLY A 137 4.96 1.39 0.61
N LEU A 138 4.25 1.87 -0.42
CA LEU A 138 3.99 1.10 -1.63
C LEU A 138 5.29 0.80 -2.42
N ILE A 139 6.12 1.82 -2.66
CA ILE A 139 7.37 1.70 -3.42
C ILE A 139 8.34 0.76 -2.69
N ASP A 140 8.56 0.98 -1.40
CA ASP A 140 9.46 0.17 -0.56
C ASP A 140 9.04 -1.29 -0.53
N GLY A 141 7.74 -1.54 -0.42
CA GLY A 141 7.19 -2.90 -0.46
C GLY A 141 7.44 -3.57 -1.81
N ILE A 142 7.20 -2.87 -2.92
CA ILE A 142 7.44 -3.42 -4.27
C ILE A 142 8.94 -3.70 -4.49
N VAL A 143 9.81 -2.79 -4.09
CA VAL A 143 11.28 -2.95 -4.15
C VAL A 143 11.73 -4.13 -3.30
N SER A 144 11.21 -4.27 -2.09
CA SER A 144 11.53 -5.40 -1.20
C SER A 144 11.12 -6.75 -1.81
N VAL A 145 9.97 -6.82 -2.49
CA VAL A 145 9.55 -8.02 -3.23
C VAL A 145 10.51 -8.33 -4.37
N ARG A 146 10.90 -7.31 -5.16
CA ARG A 146 11.87 -7.46 -6.25
C ARG A 146 13.20 -8.02 -5.74
N ASP A 147 13.74 -7.40 -4.71
CA ASP A 147 15.07 -7.74 -4.19
C ASP A 147 15.09 -9.15 -3.60
N GLU A 148 14.01 -9.58 -2.96
CA GLU A 148 13.88 -10.95 -2.50
C GLU A 148 13.83 -11.94 -3.67
N LEU A 149 13.04 -11.67 -4.71
CA LEU A 149 13.01 -12.52 -5.91
C LEU A 149 14.36 -12.61 -6.61
N VAL A 150 15.12 -11.51 -6.67
CA VAL A 150 16.46 -11.48 -7.28
C VAL A 150 17.43 -12.39 -6.54
N LYS A 151 17.39 -12.44 -5.20
CA LYS A 151 18.29 -13.30 -4.40
C LYS A 151 18.15 -14.79 -4.73
N HIS A 152 16.96 -15.23 -5.13
CA HIS A 152 16.63 -16.63 -5.36
C HIS A 152 16.55 -17.01 -6.85
N THR A 153 16.88 -16.07 -7.75
CA THR A 153 16.85 -16.31 -9.19
C THR A 153 18.23 -16.16 -9.84
N ASP A 154 18.33 -16.49 -11.13
CA ASP A 154 19.54 -16.34 -11.95
C ASP A 154 19.80 -14.88 -12.40
N ILE A 155 19.24 -13.90 -11.70
CA ILE A 155 19.31 -12.49 -12.06
C ILE A 155 20.47 -11.85 -11.30
N ASP A 156 21.60 -11.65 -11.98
CA ASP A 156 22.80 -11.05 -11.37
C ASP A 156 22.61 -9.56 -11.05
N ASP A 157 22.01 -8.80 -11.99
CA ASP A 157 21.64 -7.40 -11.82
C ASP A 157 20.25 -7.16 -12.46
N PRO A 158 19.23 -6.76 -11.69
CA PRO A 158 17.90 -6.50 -12.25
C PRO A 158 17.94 -5.40 -13.32
N SER A 159 18.91 -4.47 -13.27
CA SER A 159 19.09 -3.41 -14.26
C SER A 159 19.44 -3.95 -15.65
N ASP A 160 20.06 -5.13 -15.74
CA ASP A 160 20.39 -5.77 -17.02
C ASP A 160 19.15 -6.31 -17.75
N LEU A 161 18.00 -6.41 -17.06
CA LEU A 161 16.74 -6.89 -17.65
C LEU A 161 16.05 -5.83 -18.52
N ILE A 162 16.45 -4.57 -18.39
CA ILE A 162 15.87 -3.45 -19.13
C ILE A 162 16.95 -2.61 -19.78
N THR A 163 16.67 -2.12 -20.98
CA THR A 163 17.53 -1.15 -21.66
C THR A 163 17.01 0.28 -21.48
N GLY A 164 17.84 1.28 -21.78
CA GLY A 164 17.49 2.70 -21.56
C GLY A 164 16.19 3.14 -22.25
N GLU A 165 15.82 2.53 -23.37
CA GLU A 165 14.55 2.81 -24.08
C GLU A 165 13.33 2.12 -23.44
N GLU A 166 13.54 1.13 -22.58
CA GLU A 166 12.50 0.38 -21.90
C GLU A 166 12.19 0.90 -20.50
N LYS A 167 13.05 1.76 -19.95
CA LYS A 167 12.83 2.46 -18.68
C LYS A 167 11.58 3.32 -18.81
N GLU A 168 10.58 3.04 -17.98
CA GLU A 168 9.40 3.90 -17.94
C GLU A 168 9.83 5.23 -17.33
N ARG A 169 9.52 6.31 -18.04
CA ARG A 169 9.82 7.64 -17.55
C ARG A 169 8.76 8.01 -16.53
N PHE A 170 9.20 8.36 -15.32
CA PHE A 170 8.30 8.96 -14.34
C PHE A 170 7.68 10.23 -14.95
N PRO A 171 6.36 10.47 -14.80
CA PRO A 171 5.64 11.56 -15.44
C PRO A 171 6.36 12.91 -15.38
N ASP A 172 6.37 13.65 -16.48
CA ASP A 172 7.00 14.98 -16.50
C ASP A 172 6.09 16.06 -15.90
N SER A 173 4.78 15.83 -15.90
CA SER A 173 3.79 16.70 -15.27
C SER A 173 2.92 15.88 -14.33
N ILE A 174 3.08 16.09 -13.01
CA ILE A 174 2.36 15.35 -11.98
C ILE A 174 1.08 16.07 -11.58
N PHE A 175 1.14 17.40 -11.49
CA PHE A 175 0.06 18.23 -10.99
C PHE A 175 -0.39 19.26 -12.03
N SER A 176 -1.63 19.68 -11.93
CA SER A 176 -2.21 20.77 -12.71
C SER A 176 -3.17 21.60 -11.86
N ILE A 177 -3.22 22.90 -12.12
CA ILE A 177 -4.21 23.80 -11.50
C ILE A 177 -5.43 23.84 -12.41
N MET A 178 -6.56 23.38 -11.90
CA MET A 178 -7.87 23.56 -12.50
C MET A 178 -8.37 24.95 -12.11
N GLU A 179 -8.43 25.86 -13.07
CA GLU A 179 -8.99 27.19 -12.86
C GLU A 179 -10.52 27.09 -12.74
N SER A 180 -11.08 27.83 -11.77
CA SER A 180 -12.53 27.94 -11.56
C SER A 180 -13.22 28.35 -12.86
N ASP A 181 -14.29 27.64 -13.24
CA ASP A 181 -15.18 28.16 -14.28
C ASP A 181 -15.87 29.41 -13.71
N PRO A 182 -15.85 30.57 -14.40
CA PRO A 182 -16.51 31.78 -13.91
C PRO A 182 -18.01 31.63 -13.61
N ASP A 183 -18.65 30.56 -14.11
CA ASP A 183 -20.05 30.22 -13.85
C ASP A 183 -20.24 29.18 -12.72
N ASP A 184 -19.16 28.65 -12.14
CA ASP A 184 -19.19 27.65 -11.06
C ASP A 184 -18.56 28.24 -9.78
N ASP A 185 -19.19 28.03 -8.63
CA ASP A 185 -18.73 28.57 -7.33
C ASP A 185 -17.52 27.78 -6.76
N ASP A 186 -16.92 26.89 -7.56
CA ASP A 186 -15.85 25.97 -7.13
C ASP A 186 -14.48 26.68 -7.16
N PRO A 187 -13.73 26.71 -6.04
CA PRO A 187 -12.41 27.33 -6.00
C PRO A 187 -11.42 26.58 -6.90
N SER A 188 -10.40 27.31 -7.36
CA SER A 188 -9.35 26.69 -8.18
C SER A 188 -8.63 25.63 -7.35
N ARG A 189 -8.43 24.44 -7.92
CA ARG A 189 -7.93 23.26 -7.20
C ARG A 189 -6.71 22.64 -7.89
N ILE A 190 -5.84 22.04 -7.08
CA ILE A 190 -4.70 21.26 -7.56
C ILE A 190 -5.15 19.81 -7.71
N GLU A 191 -4.98 19.25 -8.91
CA GLU A 191 -5.26 17.85 -9.20
C GLU A 191 -4.02 17.16 -9.76
N THR A 192 -3.95 15.85 -9.60
CA THR A 192 -2.96 15.05 -10.33
C THR A 192 -3.36 14.88 -11.79
N THR A 193 -2.37 14.86 -12.69
CA THR A 193 -2.62 14.72 -14.12
C THR A 193 -3.04 13.31 -14.51
N GLY A 194 -3.59 13.18 -15.72
CA GLY A 194 -3.85 11.88 -16.33
C GLY A 194 -2.59 11.06 -16.60
N GLU A 195 -1.45 11.71 -16.81
CA GLU A 195 -0.14 11.04 -17.01
C GLU A 195 0.30 10.36 -15.71
N PHE A 196 0.24 11.08 -14.58
CA PHE A 196 0.53 10.52 -13.27
C PHE A 196 -0.42 9.39 -12.89
N ASN A 197 -1.72 9.58 -13.11
CA ASN A 197 -2.71 8.54 -12.87
C ASN A 197 -2.44 7.28 -13.72
N GLY A 198 -2.00 7.45 -14.97
CA GLY A 198 -1.58 6.35 -15.83
C GLY A 198 -0.40 5.58 -15.24
N TRP A 199 0.66 6.29 -14.84
CA TRP A 199 1.83 5.69 -14.21
C TRP A 199 1.49 4.96 -12.90
N LEU A 200 0.73 5.60 -12.00
CA LEU A 200 0.32 5.02 -10.72
C LEU A 200 -0.50 3.75 -10.92
N LYS A 201 -1.42 3.73 -11.89
CA LYS A 201 -2.22 2.55 -12.24
C LYS A 201 -1.35 1.37 -12.69
N GLU A 202 -0.30 1.62 -13.47
CA GLU A 202 0.61 0.56 -13.87
C GLU A 202 1.46 0.05 -12.70
N LEU A 203 1.86 0.92 -11.77
CA LEU A 203 2.54 0.52 -10.53
C LEU A 203 1.63 -0.37 -9.67
N VAL A 204 0.40 0.06 -9.43
CA VAL A 204 -0.63 -0.70 -8.69
C VAL A 204 -0.90 -2.06 -9.33
N ARG A 205 -0.83 -2.18 -10.67
CA ARG A 205 -0.99 -3.46 -11.38
C ARG A 205 0.11 -4.48 -11.11
N LEU A 206 1.24 -4.09 -10.49
CA LEU A 206 2.28 -5.00 -10.03
C LEU A 206 1.94 -5.66 -8.69
N CYS A 207 0.99 -5.09 -7.94
CA CYS A 207 0.59 -5.54 -6.62
C CYS A 207 -0.50 -6.63 -6.70
N PRO A 208 -0.68 -7.42 -5.61
CA PRO A 208 -1.88 -8.21 -5.44
C PRO A 208 -3.13 -7.32 -5.42
N PRO A 209 -4.29 -7.78 -5.92
CA PRO A 209 -4.52 -9.05 -6.61
C PRO A 209 -4.24 -9.00 -8.13
N PHE A 210 -3.77 -7.87 -8.65
CA PHE A 210 -3.75 -7.59 -10.08
C PHE A 210 -2.65 -8.37 -10.82
N ASN A 211 -1.52 -8.60 -10.16
CA ASN A 211 -0.42 -9.41 -10.70
C ASN A 211 -0.46 -10.83 -10.13
N ARG A 212 -0.41 -11.84 -11.02
CA ARG A 212 -0.52 -13.25 -10.65
C ARG A 212 0.63 -13.73 -9.77
N THR A 213 1.86 -13.34 -10.08
CA THR A 213 3.07 -13.79 -9.35
C THR A 213 3.07 -13.20 -7.95
N THR A 214 2.85 -11.89 -7.79
CA THR A 214 2.78 -11.29 -6.44
C THR A 214 1.58 -11.78 -5.65
N THR A 215 0.44 -12.06 -6.31
CA THR A 215 -0.71 -12.74 -5.68
C THR A 215 -0.38 -14.16 -5.23
N ALA A 216 0.38 -14.93 -6.02
CA ALA A 216 0.83 -16.25 -5.62
C ALA A 216 1.81 -16.16 -4.43
N LEU A 217 2.76 -15.21 -4.44
CA LEU A 217 3.68 -15.03 -3.31
C LEU A 217 2.94 -14.75 -2.00
N ILE A 218 1.91 -13.90 -1.99
CA ILE A 218 1.09 -13.69 -0.79
C ILE A 218 0.25 -14.93 -0.43
N TRP A 219 -0.32 -15.65 -1.41
CA TRP A 219 -1.13 -16.87 -1.17
C TRP A 219 -0.35 -18.05 -0.63
N TYR A 220 0.93 -18.17 -0.98
CA TYR A 220 1.78 -19.29 -0.56
C TYR A 220 2.68 -18.93 0.62
N ASN A 221 2.75 -17.66 1.05
CA ASN A 221 3.45 -17.24 2.27
C ASN A 221 2.63 -17.53 3.54
N VAL A 222 2.28 -18.80 3.74
CA VAL A 222 1.25 -19.23 4.68
C VAL A 222 1.78 -19.69 6.03
N GLY A 223 3.08 -19.89 6.19
CA GLY A 223 3.67 -20.39 7.43
C GLY A 223 3.37 -21.86 7.72
N LEU A 224 2.92 -22.63 6.74
CA LEU A 224 2.65 -24.05 6.90
C LEU A 224 3.95 -24.86 6.88
N PRO A 225 4.02 -25.98 7.63
CA PRO A 225 5.15 -26.87 7.52
C PRO A 225 5.33 -27.41 6.10
N VAL A 226 6.58 -27.55 5.62
CA VAL A 226 6.88 -28.00 4.25
C VAL A 226 6.17 -29.32 3.92
N TYR A 227 6.25 -30.32 4.80
CA TYR A 227 5.58 -31.62 4.59
C TYR A 227 4.06 -31.49 4.40
N ALA A 228 3.42 -30.52 5.07
CA ALA A 228 1.98 -30.31 4.97
C ALA A 228 1.62 -29.66 3.62
N VAL A 229 2.52 -28.86 3.05
CA VAL A 229 2.37 -28.28 1.71
C VAL A 229 2.59 -29.35 0.64
N GLU A 230 3.60 -30.22 0.81
CA GLU A 230 3.85 -31.37 -0.08
C GLU A 230 2.65 -32.34 -0.11
N ASP A 231 2.06 -32.65 1.05
CA ASP A 231 0.89 -33.52 1.17
C ASP A 231 -0.34 -32.99 0.42
N LEU A 232 -0.38 -31.67 0.15
CA LEU A 232 -1.42 -31.01 -0.63
C LEU A 232 -1.14 -31.01 -2.13
N GLY A 233 -0.02 -31.62 -2.54
CA GLY A 233 0.39 -31.76 -3.94
C GLY A 233 0.98 -30.50 -4.55
N VAL A 234 1.43 -29.56 -3.70
CA VAL A 234 2.15 -28.35 -4.13
C VAL A 234 3.63 -28.69 -4.24
N ASP A 235 4.25 -28.32 -5.37
CA ASP A 235 5.68 -28.49 -5.57
C ASP A 235 6.46 -27.47 -4.71
N VAL A 236 7.09 -27.95 -3.65
CA VAL A 236 7.84 -27.11 -2.70
C VAL A 236 9.15 -26.61 -3.30
N ASP A 237 9.71 -27.29 -4.31
CA ASP A 237 10.92 -26.81 -4.98
C ASP A 237 10.64 -25.46 -5.66
N VAL A 238 9.46 -25.29 -6.26
CA VAL A 238 9.02 -24.02 -6.86
C VAL A 238 8.91 -22.90 -5.81
N LEU A 239 8.53 -23.23 -4.58
CA LEU A 239 8.41 -22.25 -3.49
C LEU A 239 9.78 -21.86 -2.93
N THR A 240 10.70 -22.83 -2.84
CA THR A 240 12.11 -22.59 -2.47
C THR A 240 12.80 -21.71 -3.50
N ASP A 241 12.60 -21.98 -4.81
CA ASP A 241 13.19 -21.20 -5.92
C ASP A 241 12.78 -19.72 -5.94
N VAL A 242 11.71 -19.34 -5.21
CA VAL A 242 11.29 -17.95 -5.07
C VAL A 242 11.52 -17.39 -3.67
N GLY A 243 12.17 -18.13 -2.77
CA GLY A 243 12.49 -17.67 -1.42
C GLY A 243 11.33 -17.71 -0.44
N LEU A 244 10.31 -18.53 -0.68
CA LEU A 244 9.26 -18.81 0.30
C LEU A 244 9.64 -19.94 1.27
N SER A 245 10.75 -20.64 1.04
CA SER A 245 11.36 -21.56 2.00
C SER A 245 12.85 -21.31 1.93
N ASP A 246 13.50 -21.17 3.09
CA ASP A 246 14.96 -21.01 3.15
C ASP A 246 15.60 -22.40 3.24
N GLU A 247 16.67 -22.65 2.48
CA GLU A 247 17.37 -23.96 2.46
C GLU A 247 18.06 -24.27 3.80
N ASP A 248 18.22 -23.25 4.67
CA ASP A 248 18.89 -23.36 5.96
C ASP A 248 17.90 -23.49 7.16
N ASP A 249 16.61 -23.24 6.97
CA ASP A 249 15.55 -23.29 8.01
C ASP A 249 14.27 -23.96 7.44
N ASP A 250 14.46 -25.18 6.92
CA ASP A 250 13.58 -26.02 6.08
C ASP A 250 12.17 -26.39 6.64
N GLU A 251 11.73 -25.83 7.76
CA GLU A 251 10.55 -26.38 8.41
C GLU A 251 9.23 -25.84 7.85
N HIS A 252 9.19 -24.63 7.26
CA HIS A 252 7.94 -23.97 6.86
C HIS A 252 8.05 -23.16 5.57
N VAL A 253 6.95 -23.11 4.81
CA VAL A 253 6.78 -22.18 3.68
C VAL A 253 6.43 -20.80 4.22
N TYR A 254 7.46 -19.99 4.44
CA TYR A 254 7.39 -18.64 4.95
C TYR A 254 8.57 -17.76 4.54
N SER A 255 8.29 -16.49 4.24
CA SER A 255 9.31 -15.45 4.10
C SER A 255 8.87 -14.19 4.84
N SER A 256 9.63 -13.81 5.87
CA SER A 256 9.38 -12.56 6.61
C SER A 256 9.55 -11.31 5.73
N THR A 257 10.44 -11.37 4.73
CA THR A 257 10.65 -10.28 3.76
C THR A 257 9.39 -10.05 2.94
N TYR A 258 8.86 -11.08 2.27
CA TYR A 258 7.61 -10.96 1.50
C TYR A 258 6.45 -10.55 2.40
N ARG A 259 6.38 -11.12 3.60
CA ARG A 259 5.34 -10.83 4.57
C ARG A 259 5.32 -9.31 4.86
N ASN A 260 6.44 -8.76 5.34
CA ASN A 260 6.54 -7.33 5.65
C ASN A 260 6.30 -6.43 4.42
N ALA A 261 6.85 -6.80 3.27
CA ALA A 261 6.66 -6.05 2.04
C ALA A 261 5.19 -5.98 1.60
N PHE A 262 4.48 -7.12 1.60
CA PHE A 262 3.06 -7.13 1.27
C PHE A 262 2.20 -6.40 2.30
N ALA A 263 2.65 -6.30 3.55
CA ALA A 263 1.95 -5.49 4.52
C ALA A 263 1.99 -4.00 4.22
N ASP A 264 3.14 -3.50 3.79
CA ASP A 264 3.27 -2.10 3.39
C ASP A 264 2.48 -1.86 2.09
N ILE A 265 2.52 -2.78 1.11
CA ILE A 265 1.71 -2.71 -0.12
C ILE A 265 0.19 -2.73 0.20
N MET A 266 -0.29 -3.69 0.99
CA MET A 266 -1.74 -3.86 1.24
C MET A 266 -2.36 -2.72 2.05
N ARG A 267 -1.55 -1.87 2.70
CA ARG A 267 -2.01 -0.65 3.40
C ARG A 267 -2.25 0.52 2.46
N PHE A 268 -1.73 0.47 1.25
CA PHE A 268 -1.90 1.55 0.29
C PHE A 268 -3.37 1.74 -0.08
N ARG A 269 -3.88 2.95 0.19
CA ARG A 269 -5.26 3.36 -0.11
C ARG A 269 -5.36 4.31 -1.30
N GLY A 270 -4.30 5.08 -1.53
CA GLY A 270 -4.27 6.15 -2.50
C GLY A 270 -3.10 7.09 -2.24
N VAL A 271 -2.98 8.10 -3.09
CA VAL A 271 -2.02 9.19 -2.94
C VAL A 271 -2.64 10.45 -3.55
N PHE A 272 -2.49 11.60 -2.89
CA PHE A 272 -3.05 12.87 -3.34
C PHE A 272 -4.58 12.80 -3.53
N ASP A 273 -5.09 13.27 -4.66
CA ASP A 273 -6.49 13.18 -5.09
C ASP A 273 -6.86 11.82 -5.74
N ARG A 274 -6.03 10.78 -5.57
CA ARG A 274 -6.22 9.47 -6.20
C ARG A 274 -6.38 8.36 -5.17
N GLU A 275 -7.53 7.71 -5.20
CA GLU A 275 -7.77 6.49 -4.45
C GLU A 275 -7.64 5.24 -5.34
N VAL A 276 -7.31 4.11 -4.72
CA VAL A 276 -7.46 2.80 -5.34
C VAL A 276 -8.95 2.51 -5.46
N ALA A 277 -9.49 2.76 -6.67
CA ALA A 277 -10.89 2.52 -6.97
C ALA A 277 -11.24 1.03 -6.81
N VAL A 278 -12.00 0.73 -5.77
CA VAL A 278 -12.75 -0.52 -5.68
C VAL A 278 -14.21 -0.12 -5.91
N GLU A 279 -14.90 -0.72 -6.89
CA GLU A 279 -16.31 -0.40 -7.21
C GLU A 279 -17.26 -0.93 -6.12
N THR A 280 -17.25 -0.32 -4.94
CA THR A 280 -17.89 -0.90 -3.74
C THR A 280 -18.54 0.17 -2.88
N GLU A 281 -19.75 -0.11 -2.41
CA GLU A 281 -20.39 0.67 -1.33
C GLU A 281 -19.48 0.72 -0.09
N ASP A 282 -19.67 1.72 0.78
CA ASP A 282 -18.95 1.83 2.05
C ASP A 282 -18.97 0.51 2.81
N THR A 283 -17.81 -0.15 2.89
CA THR A 283 -17.63 -1.36 3.69
C THR A 283 -16.89 -1.04 4.97
N GLU A 284 -17.06 -1.86 6.01
CA GLU A 284 -16.27 -1.76 7.25
C GLU A 284 -14.75 -1.94 7.03
N MET A 285 -14.34 -2.38 5.82
CA MET A 285 -12.94 -2.46 5.41
C MET A 285 -12.38 -1.16 4.81
N GLY A 286 -13.22 -0.18 4.47
CA GLY A 286 -12.80 1.04 3.77
C GLY A 286 -12.44 0.79 2.30
N ALA A 287 -11.50 1.58 1.75
CA ALA A 287 -10.94 1.42 0.39
C ALA A 287 -9.48 0.93 0.44
N GLY A 288 -8.89 0.61 -0.72
CA GLY A 288 -7.46 0.27 -0.85
C GLY A 288 -7.15 -1.12 -1.41
N LEU A 289 -5.85 -1.43 -1.47
CA LEU A 289 -5.34 -2.68 -2.07
C LEU A 289 -5.79 -3.94 -1.32
N GLU A 290 -5.90 -3.89 0.01
CA GLU A 290 -6.44 -5.02 0.78
C GLU A 290 -7.88 -5.35 0.38
N LEU A 291 -8.76 -4.35 0.28
CA LEU A 291 -10.15 -4.59 -0.11
C LEU A 291 -10.20 -5.13 -1.55
N ALA A 292 -9.40 -4.59 -2.46
CA ALA A 292 -9.29 -5.09 -3.82
C ALA A 292 -8.87 -6.57 -3.83
N TYR A 293 -7.88 -6.94 -2.99
CA TYR A 293 -7.42 -8.32 -2.86
C TYR A 293 -8.51 -9.26 -2.34
N ILE A 294 -9.23 -8.88 -1.27
CA ILE A 294 -10.33 -9.66 -0.73
C ILE A 294 -11.48 -9.78 -1.74
N ASP A 295 -11.81 -8.72 -2.47
CA ASP A 295 -12.81 -8.72 -3.53
C ASP A 295 -12.45 -9.66 -4.68
N ALA A 296 -11.21 -9.62 -5.14
CA ALA A 296 -10.72 -10.51 -6.19
C ALA A 296 -10.72 -11.98 -5.75
N TRP A 297 -10.26 -12.26 -4.51
CA TRP A 297 -10.33 -13.62 -3.95
C TRP A 297 -11.77 -14.11 -3.81
N ALA A 298 -12.66 -13.29 -3.25
CA ALA A 298 -14.06 -13.64 -3.04
C ALA A 298 -14.79 -13.90 -4.37
N SER A 299 -14.54 -13.06 -5.38
CA SER A 299 -15.11 -13.20 -6.72
C SER A 299 -14.63 -14.46 -7.46
N ALA A 300 -13.41 -14.92 -7.17
CA ALA A 300 -12.86 -16.16 -7.73
C ALA A 300 -13.35 -17.42 -6.98
N THR A 301 -13.96 -17.25 -5.80
CA THR A 301 -14.30 -18.34 -4.90
C THR A 301 -15.78 -18.71 -5.03
N ASN A 302 -16.06 -19.98 -5.33
CA ASN A 302 -17.42 -20.52 -5.24
C ASN A 302 -17.85 -20.65 -3.77
N GLN A 303 -19.14 -20.88 -3.51
CA GLN A 303 -19.68 -21.11 -2.18
C GLN A 303 -18.76 -22.00 -1.32
N LEU A 304 -18.33 -21.46 -0.18
CA LEU A 304 -17.44 -22.15 0.75
C LEU A 304 -18.18 -23.31 1.42
N ASP A 305 -17.50 -24.45 1.59
CA ASP A 305 -18.01 -25.53 2.42
C ASP A 305 -18.05 -25.13 3.91
N ASP A 306 -18.79 -25.90 4.72
CA ASP A 306 -18.97 -25.61 6.14
C ASP A 306 -17.63 -25.56 6.91
N GLU A 307 -16.61 -26.32 6.46
CA GLU A 307 -15.32 -26.39 7.14
C GLU A 307 -14.48 -25.14 6.89
N LYS A 308 -14.46 -24.62 5.67
CA LYS A 308 -13.84 -23.36 5.28
C LYS A 308 -14.55 -22.16 5.90
N GLN A 309 -15.88 -22.15 5.89
CA GLN A 309 -16.66 -21.10 6.56
C GLN A 309 -16.36 -21.05 8.06
N GLU A 310 -16.34 -22.21 8.74
CA GLU A 310 -15.98 -22.27 10.15
C GLU A 310 -14.53 -21.83 10.38
N THR A 311 -13.60 -22.20 9.51
CA THR A 311 -12.20 -21.75 9.60
C THR A 311 -12.10 -20.23 9.57
N ILE A 312 -12.77 -19.57 8.62
CA ILE A 312 -12.82 -18.10 8.54
C ILE A 312 -13.40 -17.49 9.82
N ARG A 313 -14.55 -18.00 10.30
CA ARG A 313 -15.20 -17.49 11.53
C ARG A 313 -14.32 -17.65 12.75
N MET A 314 -13.58 -18.75 12.85
CA MET A 314 -12.69 -19.01 13.96
C MET A 314 -11.50 -18.05 13.99
N CYS A 315 -10.88 -17.75 12.84
CA CYS A 315 -9.79 -16.78 12.74
C CYS A 315 -10.21 -15.39 13.25
N SER A 316 -11.49 -15.02 13.10
CA SER A 316 -12.05 -13.76 13.62
C SER A 316 -12.54 -13.81 15.08
N SER A 317 -12.24 -14.88 15.82
CA SER A 317 -12.76 -15.10 17.16
C SER A 317 -11.65 -15.42 18.16
N ASP A 318 -11.88 -15.11 19.44
CA ASP A 318 -10.98 -15.51 20.54
C ASP A 318 -10.79 -17.04 20.63
N ARG A 319 -11.62 -17.82 19.92
CA ARG A 319 -11.58 -19.28 19.87
C ARG A 319 -10.35 -19.83 19.14
N ALA A 320 -9.73 -19.05 18.24
CA ALA A 320 -8.51 -19.47 17.53
C ALA A 320 -7.39 -19.91 18.50
N SER A 321 -7.27 -19.22 19.63
CA SER A 321 -6.28 -19.53 20.68
C SER A 321 -6.53 -20.85 21.44
N ASN A 322 -7.70 -21.46 21.28
CA ASN A 322 -8.12 -22.66 22.04
C ASN A 322 -8.18 -23.94 21.19
N LEU A 323 -7.72 -23.90 19.93
CA LEU A 323 -7.69 -25.09 19.07
C LEU A 323 -6.69 -26.11 19.62
N ASP A 324 -7.06 -27.40 19.61
CA ASP A 324 -6.11 -28.47 19.88
C ASP A 324 -5.26 -28.83 18.64
N ASP A 325 -4.20 -29.62 18.84
CA ASP A 325 -3.26 -29.99 17.77
C ASP A 325 -3.94 -30.71 16.59
N ASN A 326 -5.00 -31.48 16.86
CA ASN A 326 -5.74 -32.18 15.80
C ASN A 326 -6.59 -31.20 14.99
N GLU A 327 -7.25 -30.25 15.65
CA GLU A 327 -8.03 -29.20 14.97
C GLU A 327 -7.14 -28.27 14.15
N ARG A 328 -5.96 -27.91 14.66
CA ARG A 328 -4.95 -27.14 13.92
C ARG A 328 -4.52 -27.88 12.67
N SER A 329 -4.10 -29.13 12.82
CA SER A 329 -3.63 -29.97 11.69
C SER A 329 -4.73 -30.18 10.64
N ARG A 330 -5.98 -30.41 11.08
CA ARG A 330 -7.12 -30.60 10.17
C ARG A 330 -7.38 -29.38 9.28
N ARG A 331 -7.14 -28.18 9.79
CA ARG A 331 -7.53 -26.92 9.15
C ARG A 331 -6.37 -26.16 8.51
N ALA A 332 -5.14 -26.53 8.84
CA ALA A 332 -3.91 -26.03 8.23
C ALA A 332 -3.97 -25.96 6.69
N PRO A 333 -4.48 -26.97 5.96
CA PRO A 333 -4.60 -26.91 4.50
C PRO A 333 -5.37 -25.70 3.95
N HIS A 334 -6.28 -25.13 4.74
CA HIS A 334 -7.08 -23.99 4.30
C HIS A 334 -6.28 -22.70 4.14
N CYS A 335 -5.06 -22.60 4.68
CA CYS A 335 -4.22 -21.41 4.46
C CYS A 335 -3.87 -21.19 2.99
N LEU A 336 -3.82 -22.25 2.17
CA LEU A 336 -3.53 -22.13 0.74
C LEU A 336 -4.76 -21.73 -0.09
N GLU A 337 -5.97 -21.85 0.47
CA GLU A 337 -7.24 -21.65 -0.23
C GLU A 337 -7.98 -20.39 0.23
N LEU A 338 -7.70 -19.95 1.45
CA LEU A 338 -8.35 -18.83 2.12
C LEU A 338 -7.30 -17.77 2.43
N PRO A 339 -7.67 -16.49 2.57
CA PRO A 339 -6.79 -15.40 3.02
C PRO A 339 -6.46 -15.52 4.52
N VAL A 340 -6.01 -16.69 4.96
CA VAL A 340 -5.61 -17.01 6.32
C VAL A 340 -4.19 -17.58 6.31
N ARG A 341 -3.49 -17.38 7.40
CA ARG A 341 -2.09 -17.77 7.61
C ARG A 341 -2.01 -18.70 8.82
N TYR A 342 -0.98 -19.52 8.84
CA TYR A 342 -0.54 -20.26 9.99
C TYR A 342 0.51 -19.43 10.74
N ASP A 343 0.15 -18.95 11.94
CA ASP A 343 1.07 -18.29 12.85
C ASP A 343 1.84 -19.33 13.67
N TYR A 344 3.16 -19.20 13.74
CA TYR A 344 4.03 -20.12 14.49
C TYR A 344 4.73 -19.43 15.67
N ASP A 345 4.77 -18.08 15.71
CA ASP A 345 5.53 -17.32 16.72
C ASP A 345 4.88 -17.37 18.11
N GLU A 346 3.55 -17.52 18.18
CA GLU A 346 2.80 -17.70 19.43
C GLU A 346 2.46 -19.18 19.71
N GLY A 347 3.00 -20.10 18.90
CA GLY A 347 2.53 -21.47 18.73
C GLY A 347 1.66 -21.58 17.47
N TYR A 348 1.41 -22.82 17.03
CA TYR A 348 0.76 -23.10 15.76
C TYR A 348 -0.74 -22.74 15.73
N TYR A 349 -1.14 -21.61 15.15
CA TYR A 349 -2.55 -21.20 15.05
C TYR A 349 -2.93 -20.68 13.68
N LEU A 350 -4.20 -20.80 13.30
CA LEU A 350 -4.74 -20.12 12.13
C LEU A 350 -5.10 -18.69 12.48
N THR A 351 -4.67 -17.75 11.65
CA THR A 351 -4.93 -16.31 11.78
C THR A 351 -5.35 -15.72 10.44
N PHE A 352 -6.18 -14.68 10.45
CA PHE A 352 -6.46 -13.90 9.26
C PHE A 352 -5.40 -12.78 9.17
N ASP A 353 -4.46 -12.86 8.23
CA ASP A 353 -3.35 -11.89 8.17
C ASP A 353 -2.97 -11.52 6.73
N THR A 354 -3.43 -10.36 6.28
CA THR A 354 -3.08 -9.75 4.98
C THR A 354 -2.09 -8.59 5.11
N GLN A 355 -1.73 -8.13 6.32
CA GLN A 355 -0.87 -6.93 6.54
C GLN A 355 0.13 -7.03 7.70
N CYS A 356 0.48 -8.24 8.15
CA CYS A 356 1.64 -8.51 8.99
C CYS A 356 1.73 -7.65 10.24
N ARG A 357 0.60 -7.30 10.86
CA ARG A 357 0.66 -6.67 12.19
C ARG A 357 0.92 -7.80 13.18
N GLY A 358 2.20 -8.12 13.35
CA GLY A 358 2.67 -9.10 14.31
C GLY A 358 2.34 -8.65 15.73
N PHE A 359 1.95 -9.63 16.54
CA PHE A 359 2.03 -9.58 17.99
C PHE A 359 3.49 -9.46 18.40
N HIS A 360 4.08 -8.27 18.33
CA HIS A 360 5.31 -8.05 19.06
C HIS A 360 4.97 -8.16 20.55
N ARG A 361 5.45 -9.25 21.18
CA ARG A 361 5.53 -9.69 22.60
C ARG A 361 5.17 -8.77 23.78
N ARG A 362 4.98 -7.47 23.58
CA ARG A 362 4.29 -6.57 24.48
C ARG A 362 3.16 -5.97 23.65
N LEU A 363 1.88 -6.29 23.87
CA LEU A 363 0.73 -5.42 23.57
C LEU A 363 -0.60 -6.19 23.69
N SER A 364 -1.26 -6.09 24.85
CA SER A 364 -2.68 -6.43 24.98
C SER A 364 -3.59 -5.52 24.14
N LYS A 365 -3.06 -4.44 23.55
CA LYS A 365 -3.79 -3.44 22.75
C LYS A 365 -3.94 -3.82 21.26
N TYR A 366 -3.10 -4.72 20.74
CA TYR A 366 -3.10 -5.05 19.30
C TYR A 366 -3.93 -6.29 18.99
N ASN A 367 -4.22 -7.11 20.01
CA ASN A 367 -5.22 -8.17 19.93
C ASN A 367 -6.57 -7.61 19.47
N ASP A 368 -6.97 -6.46 20.02
CA ASP A 368 -8.22 -5.79 19.65
C ASP A 368 -8.21 -5.34 18.17
N SER A 369 -7.09 -4.80 17.67
CA SER A 369 -7.00 -4.29 16.29
C SER A 369 -7.06 -5.38 15.21
N GLN A 370 -6.42 -6.54 15.43
CA GLN A 370 -6.49 -7.66 14.49
C GLN A 370 -7.83 -8.39 14.59
N HIS A 371 -8.39 -8.48 15.79
CA HIS A 371 -9.72 -9.04 16.01
C HIS A 371 -10.81 -8.21 15.31
N ASP A 372 -10.78 -6.89 15.48
CA ASP A 372 -11.74 -6.00 14.82
C ASP A 372 -11.55 -5.99 13.30
N ARG A 373 -10.32 -6.01 12.80
CA ARG A 373 -10.06 -6.17 11.36
C ARG A 373 -10.59 -7.51 10.82
N SER A 374 -10.29 -8.61 11.48
CA SER A 374 -10.77 -9.93 11.07
C SER A 374 -12.30 -9.97 11.06
N LYS A 375 -12.95 -9.32 12.03
CA LYS A 375 -14.41 -9.13 12.01
C LYS A 375 -14.86 -8.28 10.82
N ASN A 376 -14.20 -7.17 10.50
CA ASN A 376 -14.56 -6.32 9.36
C ASN A 376 -14.43 -7.10 8.03
N ILE A 377 -13.40 -7.91 7.88
CA ILE A 377 -13.25 -8.77 6.69
C ILE A 377 -14.34 -9.83 6.65
N VAL A 378 -14.59 -10.53 7.76
CA VAL A 378 -15.68 -11.52 7.86
C VAL A 378 -17.05 -10.88 7.59
N SER A 379 -17.27 -9.66 8.09
CA SER A 379 -18.47 -8.85 7.85
C SER A 379 -18.61 -8.53 6.36
N ALA A 380 -17.55 -8.07 5.70
CA ALA A 380 -17.53 -7.84 4.25
C ALA A 380 -17.79 -9.13 3.47
N LEU A 381 -17.23 -10.27 3.89
CA LEU A 381 -17.48 -11.58 3.27
C LEU A 381 -18.95 -12.02 3.36
N GLY A 382 -19.59 -11.73 4.50
CA GLY A 382 -21.00 -12.02 4.72
C GLY A 382 -21.95 -11.09 3.97
N SER A 383 -21.77 -9.77 4.12
CA SER A 383 -22.67 -8.74 3.61
C SER A 383 -22.60 -8.59 2.09
N ARG A 384 -21.38 -8.62 1.53
CA ARG A 384 -21.13 -8.26 0.14
C ARG A 384 -21.11 -9.46 -0.80
N TYR A 385 -20.55 -10.58 -0.37
CA TYR A 385 -20.35 -11.75 -1.24
C TYR A 385 -21.26 -12.92 -0.89
N ASN A 386 -22.05 -12.84 0.19
CA ASN A 386 -22.91 -13.93 0.67
C ASN A 386 -22.14 -15.26 0.86
N LEU A 387 -20.82 -15.18 1.11
CA LEU A 387 -19.93 -16.35 1.21
C LEU A 387 -20.04 -17.05 2.56
N LEU A 388 -20.57 -16.36 3.57
CA LEU A 388 -20.69 -16.84 4.94
C LEU A 388 -22.14 -17.10 5.37
N ALA A 389 -23.05 -17.29 4.42
CA ALA A 389 -24.45 -17.59 4.66
C ALA A 389 -24.61 -18.82 5.58
N THR A 390 -25.41 -18.64 6.62
CA THR A 390 -25.66 -19.61 7.67
C THR A 390 -26.31 -20.90 7.14
N THR A 391 -25.63 -22.02 7.30
CA THR A 391 -26.27 -23.32 7.57
C THR A 391 -26.85 -23.27 9.00
N ILE A 392 -27.89 -22.45 9.22
CA ILE A 392 -28.81 -22.67 10.35
C ILE A 392 -29.98 -23.44 9.75
N ASP A 393 -29.84 -24.75 9.66
CA ASP A 393 -30.95 -25.71 9.64
C ASP A 393 -30.37 -27.11 9.90
N GLY A 394 -30.51 -27.60 11.15
CA GLY A 394 -30.16 -28.98 11.53
C GLY A 394 -29.74 -29.15 12.97
#